data_AF-A0A3M1ILX0-F1
#
_entry.id   AF-A0A3M1ILX0-F1
#
_cell.length_a   1.000
_cell.length_b   1.000
_cell.length_c   1.000
_cell.angle_alpha   90.00
_cell.angle_beta   90.00
_cell.angle_gamma   90.00
#
_symmetry.space_group_name_H-M   'P 1'
#
loop_
_entity.id
_entity.type
_entity.pdbx_description
1 polymer ?
#
loop_
_entity_poly.entity_id
_entity_poly.type
_entity_poly.pdbx_seq_one_letter_code
_entity_poly.pdbx_strand_id
1 'polypeptide(L)'
;VCCTHTVKSAIRLKRLQPELDVTVLYRDMRTYGQREELYQEARRLGVLFIRYGLDRKPVVSRRDGRLFVDVLDPILNRPLRLAADRVVLAAAVVAGNNRDLLELFKCAANEDGFLSEAHPKLRPVDLSVDGVFVAGLCHYPKPLDESISQARAAAARAAVVLAREEMELDAVKSVVTDHCDGCALCLDVCPYQAIRLEDVETAGERHRRIATNAALCKGCGLCAATCPKGGVKVHGFTLDQLRAQVDGLLDRAV
;
A
#
# COMPACT_ATOMS: atom_id res chain seq x y z
N VAL A 1 1.14 -0.53 17.70
CA VAL A 1 2.61 -0.77 17.87
C VAL A 1 3.19 0.02 19.04
N CYS A 2 3.22 1.37 18.98
CA CYS A 2 3.87 2.22 19.98
C CYS A 2 3.35 2.04 21.42
N CYS A 3 2.03 2.02 21.66
CA CYS A 3 1.46 1.80 22.99
C CYS A 3 1.91 0.46 23.59
N THR A 4 1.72 -0.63 22.86
CA THR A 4 2.11 -1.97 23.32
C THR A 4 3.61 -2.08 23.60
N HIS A 5 4.45 -1.51 22.73
CA HIS A 5 5.89 -1.52 22.93
C HIS A 5 6.29 -0.72 24.18
N THR A 6 5.71 0.48 24.36
CA THR A 6 5.92 1.32 25.55
C THR A 6 5.55 0.58 26.83
N VAL A 7 4.38 -0.06 26.86
CA VAL A 7 3.91 -0.83 28.02
C VAL A 7 4.83 -2.02 28.32
N LYS A 8 5.25 -2.78 27.29
CA LYS A 8 6.21 -3.89 27.47
C LYS A 8 7.55 -3.40 28.04
N SER A 9 8.06 -2.28 27.54
CA SER A 9 9.29 -1.67 28.04
C SER A 9 9.14 -1.19 29.49
N ALA A 10 8.00 -0.58 29.83
CA ALA A 10 7.70 -0.15 31.20
C ALA A 10 7.64 -1.33 32.18
N ILE A 11 6.95 -2.42 31.82
CA ILE A 11 6.92 -3.67 32.61
C ILE A 11 8.34 -4.21 32.79
N ARG A 12 9.13 -4.26 31.71
CA ARG A 12 10.50 -4.78 31.77
C ARG A 12 11.37 -3.94 32.72
N LEU A 13 11.25 -2.62 32.66
CA LEU A 13 11.97 -1.70 33.56
C LEU A 13 11.56 -1.91 35.01
N LYS A 14 10.25 -1.94 35.32
CA LYS A 14 9.75 -2.21 36.68
C LYS A 14 10.17 -3.59 37.21
N ARG A 15 10.25 -4.62 36.37
CA ARG A 15 10.75 -5.94 36.77
C ARG A 15 12.27 -5.95 37.04
N LEU A 16 13.04 -5.13 36.33
CA LEU A 16 14.48 -4.99 36.56
C LEU A 16 14.78 -4.15 37.81
N GLN A 17 14.00 -3.10 38.04
CA GLN A 17 14.12 -2.20 39.18
C GLN A 17 12.73 -1.75 39.64
N PRO A 18 12.13 -2.42 40.66
CA PRO A 18 10.77 -2.13 41.12
C PRO A 18 10.53 -0.68 41.55
N GLU A 19 11.53 -0.08 42.19
CA GLU A 19 11.53 1.31 42.68
C GLU A 19 11.64 2.36 41.57
N LEU A 20 11.87 1.97 40.32
CA LEU A 20 12.02 2.93 39.22
C LEU A 20 10.69 3.61 38.92
N ASP A 21 10.62 4.94 39.02
CA ASP A 21 9.44 5.70 38.64
C ASP A 21 9.26 5.71 37.11
N VAL A 22 8.12 5.19 36.64
CA VAL A 22 7.78 5.16 35.22
C VAL A 22 6.43 5.81 35.02
N THR A 23 6.41 6.91 34.26
CA THR A 23 5.18 7.60 33.86
C THR A 23 5.04 7.57 32.34
N VAL A 24 3.89 7.12 31.86
CA VAL A 24 3.55 7.06 30.43
C VAL A 24 2.53 8.15 30.12
N LEU A 25 2.94 9.13 29.32
CA LEU A 25 2.05 10.16 28.79
C LEU A 25 1.44 9.67 27.47
N TYR A 26 0.12 9.67 27.36
CA TYR A 26 -0.57 9.10 26.19
C TYR A 26 -1.84 9.89 25.84
N ARG A 27 -2.34 9.72 24.61
CA ARG A 27 -3.65 10.27 24.21
C ARG A 27 -4.75 9.23 24.37
N ASP A 28 -4.55 8.07 23.74
CA ASP A 28 -5.44 6.91 23.81
C ASP A 28 -4.57 5.66 23.93
N MET A 29 -4.92 4.76 24.86
CA MET A 29 -4.16 3.53 25.07
C MET A 29 -4.67 2.46 24.11
N ARG A 30 -3.85 2.08 23.12
CA ARG A 30 -4.24 1.13 22.06
C ARG A 30 -3.60 -0.25 22.26
N THR A 31 -3.79 -0.83 23.44
CA THR A 31 -3.42 -2.21 23.81
C THR A 31 -4.57 -3.17 23.56
N TYR A 32 -5.08 -3.22 22.32
CA TYR A 32 -6.27 -3.99 21.97
C TYR A 32 -6.09 -5.51 22.08
N GLY A 33 -7.22 -6.22 22.26
CA GLY A 33 -7.28 -7.67 22.37
C GLY A 33 -6.54 -8.19 23.60
N GLN A 34 -5.80 -9.28 23.43
CA GLN A 34 -5.01 -9.91 24.51
C GLN A 34 -3.92 -8.98 25.09
N ARG A 35 -3.58 -7.89 24.39
CA ARG A 35 -2.55 -6.94 24.86
C ARG A 35 -3.04 -6.06 26.00
N GLU A 36 -4.34 -6.07 26.31
CA GLU A 36 -4.90 -5.33 27.46
C GLU A 36 -4.36 -5.87 28.78
N GLU A 37 -4.06 -7.17 28.85
CA GLU A 37 -3.43 -7.80 30.01
C GLU A 37 -2.08 -7.15 30.36
N LEU A 38 -1.31 -6.74 29.33
CA LEU A 38 -0.05 -6.03 29.53
C LEU A 38 -0.28 -4.65 30.16
N TYR A 39 -1.31 -3.93 29.74
CA TYR A 39 -1.64 -2.63 30.32
C TYR A 39 -2.04 -2.77 31.79
N GLN A 40 -2.88 -3.75 32.12
CA GLN A 40 -3.26 -4.06 33.49
C GLN A 40 -2.06 -4.47 34.35
N GLU A 41 -1.16 -5.28 33.80
CA GLU A 41 0.07 -5.68 34.49
C GLU A 41 0.96 -4.47 34.79
N ALA A 42 1.20 -3.60 33.82
CA ALA A 42 2.00 -2.38 34.02
C ALA A 42 1.43 -1.51 35.14
N ARG A 43 0.10 -1.36 35.20
CA ARG A 43 -0.56 -0.63 36.29
C ARG A 43 -0.38 -1.31 37.65
N ARG A 44 -0.48 -2.65 37.72
CA ARG A 44 -0.21 -3.42 38.96
C ARG A 44 1.23 -3.26 39.44
N LEU A 45 2.18 -3.09 38.51
CA LEU A 45 3.59 -2.81 38.80
C LEU A 45 3.86 -1.32 39.15
N GLY A 46 2.82 -0.50 39.28
CA GLY A 46 2.94 0.91 39.67
C GLY A 46 3.39 1.85 38.55
N VAL A 47 3.22 1.48 37.27
CA VAL A 47 3.41 2.43 36.16
C VAL A 47 2.26 3.43 36.16
N LEU A 48 2.59 4.73 36.16
CA LEU A 48 1.61 5.82 36.10
C LEU A 48 1.26 6.13 34.64
N PHE A 49 0.00 6.43 34.39
CA PHE A 49 -0.51 6.76 33.06
C PHE A 49 -1.27 8.08 33.12
N ILE A 50 -0.82 9.08 32.36
CA ILE A 50 -1.44 10.40 32.33
C ILE A 50 -1.89 10.69 30.89
N ARG A 51 -3.19 10.93 30.74
CA ARG A 51 -3.80 11.24 29.45
C ARG A 51 -3.61 12.72 29.11
N TYR A 52 -3.27 13.03 27.86
CA TYR A 52 -3.20 14.40 27.34
C TYR A 52 -4.00 14.58 26.04
N GLY A 53 -4.42 15.81 25.76
CA GLY A 53 -5.15 16.21 24.55
C GLY A 53 -4.25 16.84 23.48
N LEU A 54 -4.73 16.90 22.24
CA LEU A 54 -3.98 17.53 21.13
C LEU A 54 -3.92 19.06 21.25
N ASP A 55 -4.94 19.65 21.85
CA ASP A 55 -5.05 21.06 22.25
C ASP A 55 -4.00 21.45 23.30
N ARG A 56 -3.58 20.48 24.13
CA ARG A 56 -2.62 20.72 25.23
C ARG A 56 -1.64 19.56 25.37
N LYS A 57 -0.63 19.57 24.49
CA LYS A 57 0.45 18.57 24.48
C LYS A 57 1.43 18.76 25.65
N PRO A 58 2.06 17.68 26.15
CA PRO A 58 3.14 17.79 27.12
C PRO A 58 4.31 18.59 26.56
N VAL A 59 4.90 19.44 27.39
CA VAL A 59 6.04 20.28 27.02
C VAL A 59 7.27 19.81 27.77
N VAL A 60 8.33 19.47 27.03
CA VAL A 60 9.62 19.08 27.60
C VAL A 60 10.51 20.31 27.69
N SER A 61 11.09 20.55 28.87
CA SER A 61 12.07 21.61 29.09
C SER A 61 13.29 21.07 29.84
N ARG A 62 14.42 21.76 29.69
CA ARG A 62 15.66 21.45 30.42
C ARG A 62 16.05 22.64 31.27
N ARG A 63 16.27 22.42 32.57
CA ARG A 63 16.77 23.43 33.52
C ARG A 63 17.81 22.80 34.42
N ASP A 64 18.94 23.48 34.60
CA ASP A 64 20.04 23.04 35.47
C ASP A 64 20.49 21.59 35.19
N GLY A 65 20.51 21.20 33.92
CA GLY A 65 20.88 19.86 33.48
C GLY A 65 19.80 18.78 33.63
N ARG A 66 18.69 19.04 34.34
CA ARG A 66 17.55 18.12 34.55
C ARG A 66 16.43 18.34 33.53
N LEU A 67 15.70 17.27 33.19
CA LEU A 67 14.54 17.35 32.30
C LEU A 67 13.26 17.49 33.11
N PHE A 68 12.36 18.33 32.62
CA PHE A 68 11.03 18.50 33.16
C PHE A 68 9.98 18.30 32.07
N VAL A 69 8.89 17.63 32.41
CA VAL A 69 7.74 17.46 31.53
C VAL A 69 6.52 18.10 32.17
N ASP A 70 6.05 19.19 31.55
CA ASP A 70 4.84 19.89 31.96
C ASP A 70 3.63 19.29 31.24
N VAL A 71 2.62 18.86 31.98
CA VAL A 71 1.39 18.24 31.45
C VAL A 71 0.18 18.61 32.31
N LEU A 72 -1.01 18.75 31.71
CA LEU A 72 -2.26 18.85 32.47
C LEU A 72 -2.72 17.45 32.84
N ASP A 73 -2.91 17.17 34.13
CA ASP A 73 -3.60 15.95 34.54
C ASP A 73 -5.12 16.16 34.44
N PRO A 74 -5.83 15.37 33.61
CA PRO A 74 -7.26 15.56 33.41
C PRO A 74 -8.12 15.05 34.57
N ILE A 75 -7.59 14.19 35.44
CA ILE A 75 -8.31 13.65 36.61
C ILE A 75 -8.25 14.65 37.76
N LEU A 76 -7.06 15.19 38.03
CA LEU A 76 -6.83 16.21 39.06
C LEU A 76 -7.18 17.63 38.58
N ASN A 77 -7.38 17.79 37.27
CA ASN A 77 -7.61 19.07 36.60
C ASN A 77 -6.59 20.16 36.98
N ARG A 78 -5.30 19.79 37.03
CA ARG A 78 -4.21 20.70 37.43
C ARG A 78 -2.94 20.47 36.62
N PRO A 79 -2.14 21.52 36.37
CA PRO A 79 -0.83 21.34 35.76
C PRO A 79 0.08 20.54 36.70
N LEU A 80 0.76 19.56 36.13
CA LEU A 80 1.82 18.78 36.77
C LEU A 80 3.14 19.10 36.08
N ARG A 81 4.20 19.20 36.88
CA ARG A 81 5.58 19.26 36.42
C ARG A 81 6.31 18.00 36.90
N LEU A 82 6.62 17.11 35.96
CA LEU A 82 7.31 15.86 36.25
C LEU A 82 8.81 16.05 36.04
N ALA A 83 9.62 15.81 37.06
CA ALA A 83 11.07 15.72 36.90
C ALA A 83 11.41 14.34 36.32
N ALA A 84 12.27 14.28 35.31
CA ALA A 84 12.65 13.03 34.66
C ALA A 84 14.15 12.96 34.41
N ASP A 85 14.77 11.82 34.73
CA ASP A 85 16.15 11.55 34.34
C ASP A 85 16.27 11.25 32.85
N ARG A 86 15.23 10.65 32.27
CA ARG A 86 15.14 10.29 30.84
C ARG A 86 13.73 10.54 30.33
N VAL A 87 13.64 11.07 29.12
CA VAL A 87 12.39 11.19 28.36
C VAL A 87 12.52 10.30 27.13
N VAL A 88 11.63 9.32 27.00
CA VAL A 88 11.61 8.36 25.88
C VAL A 88 10.47 8.72 24.95
N LEU A 89 10.77 8.99 23.69
CA LEU A 89 9.77 9.26 22.67
C LEU A 89 9.36 7.95 22.00
N ALA A 90 8.09 7.57 22.14
CA ALA A 90 7.51 6.44 21.42
C ALA A 90 7.22 6.85 19.97
N ALA A 91 8.27 6.86 19.14
CA ALA A 91 8.20 7.31 17.75
C ALA A 91 7.25 6.44 16.89
N ALA A 92 6.63 7.08 15.90
CA ALA A 92 5.79 6.40 14.92
C ALA A 92 6.66 5.67 13.89
N VAL A 93 6.10 4.60 13.30
CA VAL A 93 6.66 3.97 12.10
C VAL A 93 6.18 4.77 10.90
N VAL A 94 7.11 5.22 10.07
CA VAL A 94 6.84 5.90 8.80
C VAL A 94 7.21 4.97 7.64
N ALA A 95 6.60 5.19 6.48
CA ALA A 95 6.95 4.45 5.28
C ALA A 95 8.42 4.68 4.90
N GLY A 96 9.08 3.63 4.42
CA GLY A 96 10.41 3.74 3.81
C GLY A 96 10.34 4.37 2.42
N ASN A 97 11.49 4.58 1.80
CA ASN A 97 11.53 5.00 0.39
C ASN A 97 11.07 3.85 -0.50
N ASN A 98 9.84 3.94 -1.00
CA ASN A 98 9.22 2.94 -1.86
C ASN A 98 9.31 3.28 -3.36
N ARG A 99 9.97 4.39 -3.75
CA ARG A 99 9.95 4.91 -5.13
C ARG A 99 10.34 3.85 -6.17
N ASP A 100 11.45 3.16 -5.93
CA ASP A 100 11.96 2.16 -6.87
C ASP A 100 11.02 0.96 -6.98
N LEU A 101 10.34 0.58 -5.90
CA LEU A 101 9.34 -0.49 -5.90
C LEU A 101 8.09 -0.09 -6.68
N LEU A 102 7.59 1.13 -6.49
CA LEU A 102 6.44 1.66 -7.22
C LEU A 102 6.74 1.73 -8.72
N GLU A 103 7.95 2.18 -9.08
CA GLU A 103 8.36 2.28 -10.48
C GLU A 103 8.58 0.91 -11.12
N LEU A 104 9.20 -0.03 -10.41
CA LEU A 104 9.49 -1.37 -10.93
C LEU A 104 8.23 -2.23 -11.05
N PHE A 105 7.44 -2.31 -9.97
CA PHE A 105 6.28 -3.19 -9.91
C PHE A 105 5.00 -2.51 -10.40
N LYS A 106 5.02 -1.20 -10.69
CA LYS A 106 3.85 -0.42 -11.11
C LYS A 106 2.67 -0.53 -10.12
N CYS A 107 2.98 -0.69 -8.85
CA CYS A 107 1.99 -0.73 -7.77
C CYS A 107 1.74 0.67 -7.18
N ALA A 108 0.76 0.77 -6.28
CA ALA A 108 0.35 2.02 -5.66
C ALA A 108 0.83 2.12 -4.19
N ALA A 109 0.93 3.35 -3.70
CA ALA A 109 1.08 3.66 -2.28
C ALA A 109 -0.16 4.40 -1.77
N ASN A 110 -0.44 4.29 -0.47
CA ASN A 110 -1.48 5.07 0.20
C ASN A 110 -0.96 6.48 0.57
N GLU A 111 -1.84 7.30 1.15
CA GLU A 111 -1.53 8.69 1.55
C GLU A 111 -0.40 8.79 2.59
N ASP A 112 -0.20 7.74 3.39
CA ASP A 112 0.88 7.63 4.38
C ASP A 112 2.21 7.11 3.77
N GLY A 113 2.23 6.81 2.46
CA GLY A 113 3.41 6.37 1.71
C GLY A 113 3.70 4.86 1.75
N PHE A 114 2.86 4.06 2.41
CA PHE A 114 2.98 2.60 2.43
C PHE A 114 2.38 1.98 1.17
N LEU A 115 2.84 0.79 0.79
CA LEU A 115 2.29 0.05 -0.36
C LEU A 115 0.80 -0.26 -0.15
N SER A 116 -0.04 -0.02 -1.15
CA SER A 116 -1.49 -0.19 -1.05
C SER A 116 -1.92 -1.57 -1.51
N GLU A 117 -2.68 -2.27 -0.67
CA GLU A 117 -3.35 -3.51 -1.05
C GLU A 117 -4.44 -3.29 -2.12
N ALA A 118 -4.83 -4.35 -2.81
CA ALA A 118 -5.90 -4.34 -3.80
C ALA A 118 -7.28 -4.12 -3.18
N HIS A 119 -7.54 -4.75 -2.02
CA HIS A 119 -8.79 -4.54 -1.30
C HIS A 119 -8.64 -4.90 0.19
N PRO A 120 -9.00 -4.01 1.15
CA PRO A 120 -8.73 -4.20 2.59
C PRO A 120 -9.25 -5.50 3.21
N LYS A 121 -10.38 -6.02 2.70
CA LYS A 121 -11.04 -7.25 3.19
C LYS A 121 -10.84 -8.49 2.30
N LEU A 122 -11.12 -8.36 1.00
CA LEU A 122 -11.12 -9.48 0.06
C LEU A 122 -9.72 -9.90 -0.41
N ARG A 123 -8.80 -8.94 -0.50
CA ARG A 123 -7.44 -9.14 -1.02
C ARG A 123 -6.41 -8.34 -0.20
N PRO A 124 -6.29 -8.61 1.10
CA PRO A 124 -5.51 -7.77 2.02
C PRO A 124 -3.99 -7.88 1.85
N VAL A 125 -3.52 -8.85 1.06
CA VAL A 125 -2.09 -9.10 0.82
C VAL A 125 -1.73 -9.08 -0.66
N ASP A 126 -2.70 -8.84 -1.53
CA ASP A 126 -2.45 -8.66 -2.96
C ASP A 126 -2.25 -7.17 -3.22
N LEU A 127 -1.41 -6.83 -4.19
CA LEU A 127 -1.38 -5.49 -4.77
C LEU A 127 -2.34 -5.41 -5.96
N SER A 128 -2.55 -4.19 -6.49
CA SER A 128 -3.34 -3.95 -7.70
C SER A 128 -2.76 -4.62 -8.96
N VAL A 129 -1.50 -5.03 -8.90
CA VAL A 129 -0.79 -5.73 -9.97
C VAL A 129 -0.81 -7.22 -9.68
N ASP A 130 -1.41 -7.99 -10.58
CA ASP A 130 -1.54 -9.44 -10.42
C ASP A 130 -0.18 -10.14 -10.33
N GLY A 131 -0.10 -11.12 -9.43
CA GLY A 131 1.13 -11.85 -9.13
C GLY A 131 2.07 -11.11 -8.17
N VAL A 132 1.76 -9.86 -7.78
CA VAL A 132 2.54 -9.11 -6.79
C VAL A 132 1.78 -9.04 -5.46
N PHE A 133 2.48 -9.38 -4.38
CA PHE A 133 1.93 -9.48 -3.03
C PHE A 133 2.72 -8.62 -2.05
N VAL A 134 2.12 -8.31 -0.90
CA VAL A 134 2.73 -7.46 0.13
C VAL A 134 2.71 -8.13 1.50
N ALA A 135 3.80 -7.97 2.26
CA ALA A 135 3.92 -8.48 3.62
C ALA A 135 4.81 -7.59 4.50
N GLY A 136 4.39 -7.41 5.75
CA GLY A 136 5.17 -6.71 6.77
C GLY A 136 4.92 -5.20 6.80
N LEU A 137 5.92 -4.46 7.30
CA LEU A 137 5.78 -3.02 7.60
C LEU A 137 5.74 -2.12 6.37
N CYS A 138 6.14 -2.60 5.18
CA CYS A 138 5.99 -1.83 3.94
C CYS A 138 4.53 -1.57 3.57
N HIS A 139 3.58 -2.31 4.16
CA HIS A 139 2.15 -2.17 3.96
C HIS A 139 1.48 -1.21 4.95
N TYR A 140 1.80 -1.30 6.24
CA TYR A 140 1.41 -0.33 7.29
C TYR A 140 2.07 -0.68 8.63
N PRO A 141 2.03 0.23 9.63
CA PRO A 141 2.54 -0.04 10.97
C PRO A 141 1.76 -1.16 11.69
N LYS A 142 2.38 -2.32 11.84
CA LYS A 142 1.76 -3.49 12.45
C LYS A 142 2.71 -4.25 13.38
N PRO A 143 2.18 -5.05 14.31
CA PRO A 143 3.00 -5.84 15.22
C PRO A 143 3.60 -7.08 14.51
N LEU A 144 4.55 -7.73 15.18
CA LEU A 144 5.33 -8.84 14.60
C LEU A 144 4.46 -10.06 14.26
N ASP A 145 3.55 -10.45 15.15
CA ASP A 145 2.59 -11.54 14.97
C ASP A 145 1.70 -11.35 13.73
N GLU A 146 1.27 -10.11 13.50
CA GLU A 146 0.50 -9.73 12.32
C GLU A 146 1.36 -9.73 11.06
N SER A 147 2.61 -9.28 11.15
CA SER A 147 3.57 -9.35 10.04
C SER A 147 3.86 -10.80 9.62
N ILE A 148 3.99 -11.72 10.59
CA ILE A 148 4.18 -13.15 10.34
C ILE A 148 2.93 -13.75 9.69
N SER A 149 1.74 -13.44 10.22
CA SER A 149 0.47 -13.88 9.64
C SER A 149 0.32 -13.40 8.20
N GLN A 150 0.67 -12.14 7.94
CA GLN A 150 0.64 -11.56 6.60
C GLN A 150 1.64 -12.23 5.65
N ALA A 151 2.87 -12.50 6.10
CA ALA A 151 3.86 -13.19 5.29
C ALA A 151 3.39 -14.60 4.88
N ARG A 152 2.75 -15.33 5.81
CA ARG A 152 2.13 -16.63 5.51
C ARG A 152 1.00 -16.50 4.48
N ALA A 153 0.14 -15.49 4.61
CA ALA A 153 -0.93 -15.23 3.66
C ALA A 153 -0.39 -14.86 2.26
N ALA A 154 0.60 -13.99 2.18
CA ALA A 154 1.27 -13.63 0.92
C ALA A 154 1.92 -14.84 0.26
N ALA A 155 2.63 -15.68 1.04
CA ALA A 155 3.21 -16.93 0.53
C ALA A 155 2.14 -17.90 0.01
N ALA A 156 1.02 -18.06 0.72
CA ALA A 156 -0.08 -18.90 0.27
C ALA A 156 -0.72 -18.37 -1.03
N ARG A 157 -0.91 -17.05 -1.16
CA ARG A 157 -1.42 -16.43 -2.38
C ARG A 157 -0.46 -16.58 -3.56
N ALA A 158 0.84 -16.42 -3.34
CA ALA A 158 1.85 -16.67 -4.35
C ALA A 158 1.87 -18.15 -4.77
N ALA A 159 1.74 -19.08 -3.82
CA ALA A 159 1.69 -20.51 -4.11
C ALA A 159 0.51 -20.88 -5.01
N VAL A 160 -0.66 -20.24 -4.87
CA VAL A 160 -1.80 -20.45 -5.78
C VAL A 160 -1.46 -20.09 -7.22
N VAL A 161 -0.68 -19.03 -7.45
CA VAL A 161 -0.21 -18.66 -8.78
C VAL A 161 0.81 -19.67 -9.29
N LEU A 162 1.79 -20.04 -8.45
CA LEU A 162 2.87 -20.96 -8.81
C LEU A 162 2.41 -22.41 -9.02
N ALA A 163 1.27 -22.81 -8.42
CA ALA A 163 0.71 -24.15 -8.56
C ALA A 163 -0.07 -24.35 -9.87
N ARG A 164 -0.29 -23.29 -10.66
CA ARG A 164 -0.98 -23.37 -11.94
C ARG A 164 0.04 -23.63 -13.06
N GLU A 165 -0.26 -24.61 -13.91
CA GLU A 165 0.54 -24.88 -15.12
C GLU A 165 0.24 -23.87 -16.22
N GLU A 166 -0.98 -23.36 -16.26
CA GLU A 166 -1.45 -22.40 -17.25
C GLU A 166 -2.13 -21.20 -16.57
N MET A 167 -2.01 -20.03 -17.19
CA MET A 167 -2.66 -18.81 -16.74
C MET A 167 -3.59 -18.30 -17.82
N GLU A 168 -4.85 -18.09 -17.45
CA GLU A 168 -5.81 -17.41 -18.31
C GLU A 168 -5.38 -15.95 -18.51
N LEU A 169 -5.36 -15.53 -19.78
CA LEU A 169 -5.13 -14.14 -20.13
C LEU A 169 -6.44 -13.37 -20.03
N ASP A 170 -6.35 -12.12 -19.59
CA ASP A 170 -7.47 -11.18 -19.70
C ASP A 170 -8.01 -11.13 -21.14
N ALA A 171 -9.33 -10.98 -21.31
CA ALA A 171 -9.96 -10.84 -22.62
C ALA A 171 -9.67 -9.47 -23.26
N VAL A 172 -9.35 -8.45 -22.45
CA VAL A 172 -9.04 -7.10 -22.93
C VAL A 172 -7.63 -7.07 -23.53
N LYS A 173 -7.53 -7.42 -24.81
CA LYS A 173 -6.28 -7.50 -25.58
C LYS A 173 -6.37 -6.73 -26.87
N SER A 174 -5.23 -6.25 -27.36
CA SER A 174 -5.14 -5.65 -28.69
C SER A 174 -5.17 -6.73 -29.77
N VAL A 175 -5.94 -6.45 -30.83
CA VAL A 175 -6.06 -7.30 -32.02
C VAL A 175 -5.86 -6.44 -33.25
N VAL A 176 -5.10 -6.99 -34.19
CA VAL A 176 -4.74 -6.35 -35.46
C VAL A 176 -5.88 -6.54 -36.46
N THR A 177 -6.22 -5.48 -37.19
CA THR A 177 -7.33 -5.50 -38.16
C THR A 177 -6.80 -5.49 -39.59
N ASP A 178 -7.69 -5.69 -40.56
CA ASP A 178 -7.38 -5.62 -41.98
C ASP A 178 -6.95 -4.22 -42.46
N HIS A 179 -7.11 -3.19 -41.63
CA HIS A 179 -6.66 -1.83 -41.93
C HIS A 179 -5.19 -1.58 -41.56
N CYS A 180 -4.49 -2.56 -40.97
CA CYS A 180 -3.07 -2.44 -40.67
C CYS A 180 -2.21 -2.54 -41.94
N ASP A 181 -1.33 -1.56 -42.13
CA ASP A 181 -0.39 -1.43 -43.25
C ASP A 181 1.09 -1.47 -42.81
N GLY A 182 1.34 -1.71 -41.53
CA GLY A 182 2.70 -1.81 -40.99
C GLY A 182 3.44 -0.48 -40.81
N CYS A 183 2.75 0.66 -40.69
CA CYS A 183 3.38 1.97 -40.42
C CYS A 183 4.12 2.10 -39.07
N ALA A 184 3.97 1.12 -38.17
CA ALA A 184 4.72 0.95 -36.92
C ALA A 184 4.54 2.03 -35.82
N LEU A 185 3.70 3.04 -35.99
CA LEU A 185 3.45 4.08 -34.98
C LEU A 185 3.05 3.54 -33.59
N CYS A 186 2.42 2.37 -33.54
CA CYS A 186 1.97 1.74 -32.31
C CYS A 186 3.07 1.02 -31.52
N LEU A 187 4.26 0.78 -32.09
CA LEU A 187 5.36 0.08 -31.42
C LEU A 187 5.92 0.95 -30.27
N ASP A 188 6.21 2.21 -30.55
CA ASP A 188 6.89 3.12 -29.61
C ASP A 188 6.02 3.48 -28.40
N VAL A 189 4.69 3.47 -28.56
CA VAL A 189 3.74 3.81 -27.49
C VAL A 189 3.39 2.63 -26.60
N CYS A 190 3.85 1.42 -26.90
CA CYS A 190 3.53 0.24 -26.09
C CYS A 190 4.50 0.09 -24.91
N PRO A 191 4.09 0.37 -23.66
CA PRO A 191 4.99 0.31 -22.50
C PRO A 191 5.42 -1.12 -22.15
N TYR A 192 4.74 -2.13 -22.70
CA TYR A 192 5.00 -3.55 -22.46
C TYR A 192 5.71 -4.23 -23.62
N GLN A 193 6.04 -3.49 -24.69
CA GLN A 193 6.67 -4.01 -25.91
C GLN A 193 5.94 -5.24 -26.48
N ALA A 194 4.60 -5.21 -26.39
CA ALA A 194 3.74 -6.32 -26.80
C ALA A 194 3.54 -6.38 -28.32
N ILE A 195 3.95 -5.35 -29.07
CA ILE A 195 3.69 -5.23 -30.51
C ILE A 195 5.01 -5.35 -31.27
N ARG A 196 5.01 -6.13 -32.34
CA ARG A 196 6.16 -6.33 -33.24
C ARG A 196 5.73 -6.09 -34.68
N LEU A 197 6.69 -5.78 -35.55
CA LEU A 197 6.48 -5.68 -36.99
C LEU A 197 6.86 -7.01 -37.63
N GLU A 198 6.01 -7.52 -38.52
CA GLU A 198 6.17 -8.78 -39.22
C GLU A 198 5.93 -8.59 -40.72
N ASP A 199 6.70 -9.32 -41.53
CA ASP A 199 6.45 -9.43 -42.97
C ASP A 199 5.41 -10.52 -43.20
N VAL A 200 4.31 -10.16 -43.85
CA VAL A 200 3.20 -11.06 -44.16
C VAL A 200 3.07 -11.18 -45.67
N GLU A 201 2.90 -12.40 -46.15
CA GLU A 201 2.58 -12.67 -47.55
C GLU A 201 1.09 -12.97 -47.65
N THR A 202 0.37 -12.22 -48.46
CA THR A 202 -1.05 -12.47 -48.73
C THR A 202 -1.29 -12.33 -50.22
N ALA A 203 -1.90 -13.35 -50.82
CA ALA A 203 -2.18 -13.41 -52.26
C ALA A 203 -0.93 -13.18 -53.16
N GLY A 204 0.27 -13.55 -52.70
CA GLY A 204 1.52 -13.40 -53.46
C GLY A 204 2.17 -12.01 -53.35
N GLU A 205 1.59 -11.09 -52.59
CA GLU A 205 2.18 -9.78 -52.29
C GLU A 205 2.75 -9.74 -50.86
N ARG A 206 4.02 -9.34 -50.75
CA ARG A 206 4.68 -9.11 -49.46
C ARG A 206 4.35 -7.73 -48.95
N HIS A 207 3.74 -7.66 -47.77
CA HIS A 207 3.48 -6.40 -47.08
C HIS A 207 3.77 -6.54 -45.59
N ARG A 208 3.96 -5.41 -44.91
CA ARG A 208 4.26 -5.40 -43.47
C ARG A 208 2.99 -5.23 -42.67
N ARG A 209 2.87 -5.97 -41.57
CA ARG A 209 1.80 -5.79 -40.58
C ARG A 209 2.40 -5.85 -39.19
N ILE A 210 1.67 -5.37 -38.21
CA ILE A 210 2.05 -5.60 -36.81
C ILE A 210 1.46 -6.93 -36.33
N ALA A 211 2.07 -7.51 -35.31
CA ALA A 211 1.52 -8.60 -34.52
C ALA A 211 1.54 -8.23 -33.04
N THR A 212 0.49 -8.62 -32.32
CA THR A 212 0.41 -8.45 -30.86
C THR A 212 0.71 -9.77 -30.17
N ASN A 213 1.68 -9.78 -29.26
CA ASN A 213 1.84 -10.83 -28.27
C ASN A 213 0.80 -10.65 -27.15
N ALA A 214 -0.23 -11.50 -27.14
CA ALA A 214 -1.34 -11.43 -26.18
C ALA A 214 -0.90 -11.64 -24.72
N ALA A 215 0.20 -12.35 -24.47
CA ALA A 215 0.73 -12.57 -23.12
C ALA A 215 1.34 -11.28 -22.54
N LEU A 216 1.99 -10.47 -23.38
CA LEU A 216 2.58 -9.18 -22.96
C LEU A 216 1.55 -8.04 -22.94
N CYS A 217 0.52 -8.11 -23.78
CA CYS A 217 -0.48 -7.05 -23.87
C CYS A 217 -1.30 -6.93 -22.57
N LYS A 218 -1.30 -5.75 -21.94
CA LYS A 218 -2.14 -5.44 -20.76
C LYS A 218 -3.43 -4.68 -21.10
N GLY A 219 -3.78 -4.57 -22.39
CA GLY A 219 -5.07 -4.00 -22.79
C GLY A 219 -5.24 -2.48 -22.62
N CYS A 220 -4.16 -1.72 -22.36
CA CYS A 220 -4.25 -0.28 -22.03
C CYS A 220 -4.80 0.65 -23.12
N GLY A 221 -4.94 0.19 -24.38
CA GLY A 221 -5.55 0.99 -25.46
C GLY A 221 -4.65 2.00 -26.17
N LEU A 222 -3.42 2.25 -25.70
CA LEU A 222 -2.52 3.27 -26.30
C LEU A 222 -2.26 3.05 -27.81
N CYS A 223 -2.07 1.80 -28.23
CA CYS A 223 -1.88 1.45 -29.63
C CYS A 223 -3.11 1.75 -30.50
N ALA A 224 -4.32 1.44 -30.01
CA ALA A 224 -5.58 1.71 -30.69
C ALA A 224 -5.87 3.21 -30.78
N ALA A 225 -5.58 3.97 -29.72
CA ALA A 225 -5.72 5.43 -29.70
C ALA A 225 -4.72 6.13 -30.65
N THR A 226 -3.51 5.57 -30.80
CA THR A 226 -2.46 6.14 -31.66
C THR A 226 -2.68 5.80 -33.14
N CYS A 227 -3.39 4.71 -33.45
CA CYS A 227 -3.50 4.22 -34.82
C CYS A 227 -4.46 5.09 -35.66
N PRO A 228 -3.97 5.82 -36.68
CA PRO A 228 -4.83 6.69 -37.49
C PRO A 228 -5.74 5.90 -38.45
N LYS A 229 -5.47 4.61 -38.65
CA LYS A 229 -6.13 3.74 -39.64
C LYS A 229 -7.12 2.77 -39.02
N GLY A 230 -7.24 2.71 -37.70
CA GLY A 230 -7.98 1.63 -37.02
C GLY A 230 -7.39 0.24 -37.27
N GLY A 231 -6.09 0.18 -37.60
CA GLY A 231 -5.31 -1.05 -37.85
C GLY A 231 -5.10 -1.93 -36.62
N VAL A 232 -5.43 -1.43 -35.43
CA VAL A 232 -5.42 -2.17 -34.17
C VAL A 232 -6.59 -1.70 -33.31
N LYS A 233 -7.29 -2.65 -32.69
CA LYS A 233 -8.41 -2.41 -31.76
C LYS A 233 -8.13 -3.13 -30.45
N VAL A 234 -8.79 -2.72 -29.36
CA VAL A 234 -8.74 -3.44 -28.08
C VAL A 234 -10.12 -4.02 -27.78
N HIS A 235 -10.17 -5.31 -27.47
CA HIS A 235 -11.43 -5.99 -27.12
C HIS A 235 -12.07 -5.35 -25.88
N GLY A 236 -13.41 -5.21 -25.91
CA GLY A 236 -14.18 -4.57 -24.84
C GLY A 236 -14.17 -3.03 -24.86
N PHE A 237 -13.26 -2.41 -25.62
CA PHE A 237 -13.10 -0.96 -25.73
C PHE A 237 -12.84 -0.54 -27.18
N THR A 238 -13.59 -1.10 -28.14
CA THR A 238 -13.47 -0.68 -29.54
C THR A 238 -14.01 0.74 -29.73
N LEU A 239 -13.53 1.47 -30.75
CA LEU A 239 -14.03 2.81 -31.04
C LEU A 239 -15.55 2.83 -31.27
N ASP A 240 -16.12 1.79 -31.87
CA ASP A 240 -17.56 1.70 -32.08
C ASP A 240 -18.32 1.51 -30.76
N GLN A 241 -17.79 0.71 -29.83
CA GLN A 241 -18.33 0.56 -28.47
C GLN A 241 -18.25 1.87 -27.68
N LEU A 242 -17.12 2.57 -27.77
CA LEU A 242 -16.92 3.87 -27.09
C LEU A 242 -17.83 4.95 -27.67
N ARG A 243 -17.99 5.01 -29.00
CA ARG A 243 -18.94 5.92 -29.66
C ARG A 243 -20.37 5.65 -29.19
N ALA A 244 -20.79 4.38 -29.20
CA ALA A 244 -22.12 4.01 -28.73
C ALA A 244 -22.37 4.41 -27.25
N GLN A 245 -21.34 4.36 -26.39
CA GLN A 245 -21.44 4.86 -25.01
C GLN A 245 -21.66 6.39 -24.94
N VAL A 246 -20.97 7.15 -25.80
CA VAL A 246 -21.13 8.61 -25.89
C VAL A 246 -22.48 8.98 -26.48
N ASP A 247 -22.86 8.35 -27.59
CA ASP A 247 -24.15 8.59 -28.25
C ASP A 247 -25.31 8.26 -27.30
N GLY A 248 -25.22 7.14 -26.57
CA GLY A 248 -26.23 6.77 -25.57
C GLY A 248 -26.36 7.76 -24.40
N LEU A 249 -25.32 8.55 -24.11
CA LEU A 249 -25.39 9.65 -23.13
C LEU A 249 -26.08 10.88 -23.75
N LEU A 250 -25.76 11.20 -25.00
CA LEU A 250 -26.31 12.36 -25.72
C LEU A 250 -27.78 12.17 -26.09
N ASP A 251 -28.19 10.98 -26.53
CA ASP A 251 -29.56 10.64 -26.90
C ASP A 251 -30.53 10.64 -25.70
N ARG A 252 -30.01 10.47 -24.47
CA ARG A 252 -30.79 10.56 -23.23
C ARG A 252 -30.85 11.97 -22.64
N ALA A 253 -30.10 12.91 -23.21
CA ALA A 253 -30.07 14.31 -22.77
C ALA A 253 -31.05 15.20 -23.55
N VAL A 254 -31.82 14.63 -24.48
CA VAL A 254 -32.93 15.23 -25.24
C VAL A 254 -34.24 14.63 -24.76
#